data_AF-A0A349HVA8-F1
#
_entry.id   AF-A0A349HVA8-F1
#
_cell.length_a   1.000
_cell.length_b   1.000
_cell.length_c   1.000
_cell.angle_alpha   90.00
_cell.angle_beta   90.00
_cell.angle_gamma   90.00
#
_symmetry.space_group_name_H-M   'P 1'
#
loop_
_entity.id
_entity.type
_entity.pdbx_description
1 polymer ?
#
loop_
_entity_poly.entity_id
_entity_poly.type
_entity_poly.pdbx_seq_one_letter_code
_entity_poly.pdbx_strand_id
1 'polypeptide(L)'
;MQNQNNNNQVGVSSTASYPDSNGYVDVIKQLEDALRCDAQRVQMLMQQGTISTSQGQYLITQLARKYNEINAFKTSVPSQNANVQPLPLEQVQVPENPMELFIQEHPDFFKKGARASVLDYIKDLDMDKDEISKIAKIVEGLETSAVDGYLKKSAHEKSLNDENAVAKSKLTSYAQNAPKDAANGRIFTREDIGRMTVDEFAKNEKLIMDQVKQGLIK
;
A
#
# COMPACT_ATOMS: atom_id res chain seq x y z
N MET A 1 -72.10 -22.36 29.26
CA MET A 1 -72.40 -21.40 28.18
C MET A 1 -71.21 -20.47 28.00
N GLN A 2 -70.90 -20.22 26.73
CA GLN A 2 -70.07 -19.16 26.13
C GLN A 2 -68.68 -18.79 26.70
N ASN A 3 -67.72 -19.22 25.89
CA ASN A 3 -66.48 -18.57 25.47
C ASN A 3 -66.59 -17.03 25.20
N GLN A 4 -65.56 -16.26 25.53
CA GLN A 4 -65.12 -15.10 24.74
C GLN A 4 -63.63 -14.76 24.96
N ASN A 5 -62.89 -14.80 23.84
CA ASN A 5 -61.53 -14.30 23.60
C ASN A 5 -61.42 -12.77 23.73
N ASN A 6 -60.26 -12.26 24.18
CA ASN A 6 -59.41 -11.36 23.34
C ASN A 6 -58.06 -10.97 23.99
N ASN A 7 -56.99 -11.48 23.36
CA ASN A 7 -55.80 -10.80 22.81
C ASN A 7 -55.18 -9.52 23.45
N ASN A 8 -53.84 -9.60 23.53
CA ASN A 8 -52.82 -8.56 23.31
C ASN A 8 -52.51 -7.53 24.43
N GLN A 9 -51.35 -7.67 25.10
CA GLN A 9 -50.12 -6.96 24.69
C GLN A 9 -48.97 -7.27 25.65
N VAL A 10 -47.84 -7.63 25.04
CA VAL A 10 -46.52 -7.80 25.64
C VAL A 10 -46.05 -6.46 26.18
N GLY A 11 -46.15 -6.27 27.49
CA GLY A 11 -45.44 -5.22 28.23
C GLY A 11 -44.32 -5.86 29.03
N VAL A 12 -43.18 -6.15 28.41
CA VAL A 12 -41.96 -6.49 29.16
C VAL A 12 -41.49 -5.21 29.82
N SER A 13 -42.00 -4.95 31.02
CA SER A 13 -41.42 -3.96 31.92
C SER A 13 -40.08 -4.51 32.38
N SER A 14 -38.99 -4.02 31.82
CA SER A 14 -37.64 -4.23 32.34
C SER A 14 -37.50 -3.42 33.64
N THR A 15 -38.01 -3.95 34.75
CA THR A 15 -37.50 -3.55 36.06
C THR A 15 -36.06 -4.02 36.14
N ALA A 16 -35.12 -3.09 35.93
CA ALA A 16 -33.71 -3.29 36.23
C ALA A 16 -33.57 -3.49 37.74
N SER A 17 -33.56 -4.76 38.17
CA SER A 17 -33.15 -5.14 39.52
C SER A 17 -31.63 -5.10 39.56
N TYR A 18 -31.07 -4.18 40.34
CA TYR A 18 -29.66 -4.21 40.71
C TYR A 18 -29.35 -5.55 41.40
N PRO A 19 -28.34 -6.32 40.96
CA PRO A 19 -28.00 -7.56 41.63
C PRO A 19 -27.54 -7.26 43.06
N ASP A 20 -27.97 -8.10 44.00
CA ASP A 20 -27.39 -8.18 45.34
C ASP A 20 -25.87 -8.50 45.22
N SER A 21 -25.07 -8.10 46.20
CA SER A 21 -23.62 -8.34 46.25
C SER A 21 -23.25 -9.82 46.05
N ASN A 22 -24.13 -10.75 46.41
CA ASN A 22 -23.95 -12.19 46.18
C ASN A 22 -24.14 -12.58 44.70
N GLY A 23 -25.04 -11.92 43.96
CA GLY A 23 -25.26 -12.19 42.54
C GLY A 23 -24.08 -11.78 41.65
N TYR A 24 -23.34 -10.73 42.02
CA TYR A 24 -22.12 -10.33 41.32
C TYR A 24 -20.99 -11.37 41.47
N VAL A 25 -20.86 -11.99 42.64
CA VAL A 25 -19.86 -13.04 42.90
C VAL A 25 -20.14 -14.29 42.06
N ASP A 26 -21.41 -14.69 41.93
CA ASP A 26 -21.81 -15.83 41.10
C ASP A 26 -21.57 -15.59 39.61
N VAL A 27 -21.85 -14.37 39.11
CA VAL A 27 -21.60 -14.01 37.71
C VAL A 27 -20.10 -13.97 37.40
N ILE A 28 -19.27 -13.39 38.27
CA ILE A 28 -17.81 -13.36 38.08
C ILE A 28 -17.25 -14.78 38.03
N LYS A 29 -17.69 -15.66 38.93
CA LYS A 29 -17.27 -17.06 38.96
C LYS A 29 -17.68 -17.81 37.69
N GLN A 30 -18.90 -17.59 37.20
CA GLN A 30 -19.38 -18.19 35.95
C GLN A 30 -18.54 -17.75 34.75
N LEU A 31 -18.12 -16.49 34.70
CA LEU A 31 -17.23 -15.97 33.65
C LEU A 31 -15.82 -16.56 33.73
N GLU A 32 -15.25 -16.70 34.94
CA GLU A 32 -13.96 -17.36 35.16
C GLU A 32 -13.97 -18.82 34.69
N ASP A 33 -15.04 -19.56 34.99
CA ASP A 33 -15.19 -20.96 34.57
C ASP A 33 -15.40 -21.11 33.06
N ALA A 34 -16.16 -20.21 32.43
CA ALA A 34 -16.33 -20.18 30.98
C ALA A 34 -15.01 -19.94 30.24
N LEU A 35 -14.21 -18.97 30.69
CA LEU A 35 -12.89 -18.70 30.10
C LEU A 35 -11.93 -19.89 30.22
N ARG A 36 -12.00 -20.65 31.32
CA ARG A 36 -11.21 -21.88 31.49
C ARG A 36 -11.62 -22.94 30.48
N CYS A 37 -12.92 -23.15 30.28
CA CYS A 37 -13.44 -24.08 29.28
C CYS A 37 -13.02 -23.69 27.86
N ASP A 38 -13.09 -22.40 27.53
CA ASP A 38 -12.68 -21.90 26.21
C ASP A 38 -11.18 -22.09 25.97
N ALA A 39 -10.34 -21.85 26.98
CA ALA A 39 -8.89 -22.06 26.86
C ALA A 39 -8.57 -23.55 26.59
N GLN A 40 -9.23 -24.47 27.29
CA GLN A 40 -9.09 -25.91 27.04
C GLN A 40 -9.57 -26.31 25.65
N ARG A 41 -10.67 -25.72 25.18
CA ARG A 41 -11.19 -25.96 23.83
C ARG A 41 -10.20 -25.51 22.77
N VAL A 42 -9.60 -24.33 22.92
CA VAL A 42 -8.57 -23.83 22.00
C VAL A 42 -7.36 -24.76 21.98
N GLN A 43 -6.88 -25.22 23.15
CA GLN A 43 -5.79 -26.20 23.23
C GLN A 43 -6.12 -27.53 22.54
N MET A 44 -7.36 -28.01 22.68
CA MET A 44 -7.81 -29.22 22.00
C MET A 44 -7.84 -29.03 20.48
N LEU A 45 -8.33 -27.89 19.99
CA LEU A 45 -8.36 -27.58 18.56
C LEU A 45 -6.95 -27.48 17.96
N MET A 46 -5.97 -26.98 18.73
CA MET A 46 -4.55 -26.98 18.33
C MET A 46 -4.00 -28.42 18.24
N GLN A 47 -4.26 -29.26 19.23
CA GLN A 47 -3.81 -30.66 19.24
C GLN A 47 -4.44 -31.49 18.13
N GLN A 48 -5.69 -31.19 17.76
CA GLN A 48 -6.40 -31.83 16.64
C GLN A 48 -6.01 -31.27 15.27
N GLY A 49 -5.14 -30.25 15.20
CA GLY A 49 -4.74 -29.59 13.96
C GLY A 49 -5.86 -28.85 13.25
N THR A 50 -6.99 -28.61 13.92
CA THR A 50 -8.14 -27.87 13.36
C THR A 50 -7.84 -26.38 13.24
N ILE A 51 -6.96 -25.87 14.11
CA ILE A 51 -6.40 -24.52 14.03
C ILE A 51 -4.88 -24.62 14.12
N SER A 52 -4.20 -23.70 13.45
CA SER A 52 -2.73 -23.61 13.53
C SER A 52 -2.27 -23.16 14.92
N THR A 53 -1.01 -23.45 15.27
CA THR A 53 -0.42 -23.04 16.55
C THR A 53 -0.49 -21.53 16.75
N SER A 54 -0.30 -20.74 15.70
CA SER A 54 -0.40 -19.26 15.75
C SER A 54 -1.83 -18.78 16.00
N GLN A 55 -2.82 -19.35 15.29
CA GLN A 55 -4.24 -19.07 15.53
C GLN A 55 -4.67 -19.45 16.96
N GLY A 56 -4.22 -20.61 17.45
CA GLY A 56 -4.47 -21.04 18.81
C GLY A 56 -3.88 -20.09 19.86
N GLN A 57 -2.63 -19.69 19.69
CA GLN A 57 -1.96 -18.75 20.58
C GLN A 57 -2.67 -17.38 20.62
N TYR A 58 -3.15 -16.91 19.47
CA TYR A 58 -3.94 -15.67 19.39
C TYR A 58 -5.28 -15.78 20.15
N LEU A 59 -5.98 -16.91 20.06
CA LEU A 59 -7.23 -17.10 20.80
C LEU A 59 -6.98 -17.19 22.32
N ILE A 60 -5.95 -17.92 22.75
CA ILE A 60 -5.53 -17.97 24.16
C ILE A 60 -5.21 -16.56 24.69
N THR A 61 -4.57 -15.74 23.87
CA THR A 61 -4.25 -14.34 24.20
C THR A 61 -5.50 -13.52 24.50
N GLN A 62 -6.51 -13.61 23.64
CA GLN A 62 -7.77 -12.88 23.84
C GLN A 62 -8.46 -13.33 25.14
N LEU A 63 -8.46 -14.63 25.43
CA LEU A 63 -9.00 -15.17 26.67
C LEU A 63 -8.24 -14.66 27.90
N ALA A 64 -6.91 -14.57 27.83
CA ALA A 64 -6.09 -14.03 28.93
C ALA A 64 -6.37 -12.55 29.20
N ARG A 65 -6.58 -11.73 28.15
CA ARG A 65 -7.00 -10.33 28.31
C ARG A 65 -8.35 -10.23 29.02
N LYS A 66 -9.33 -11.04 28.62
CA LYS A 66 -10.65 -11.10 29.26
C LYS A 66 -10.58 -11.53 30.73
N TYR A 67 -9.70 -12.47 31.05
CA TYR A 67 -9.46 -12.85 32.44
C TYR A 67 -8.91 -11.70 33.28
N ASN A 68 -7.96 -10.92 32.74
CA ASN A 68 -7.42 -9.75 33.42
C ASN A 68 -8.47 -8.62 33.60
N GLU A 69 -9.35 -8.41 32.62
CA GLU A 69 -10.49 -7.49 32.74
C GLU A 69 -11.42 -7.88 33.89
N ILE A 70 -11.75 -9.18 34.02
CA ILE A 70 -12.59 -9.69 35.12
C ILE A 70 -11.89 -9.50 36.47
N ASN A 71 -10.58 -9.76 36.56
CA ASN A 71 -9.83 -9.55 37.79
C ASN A 71 -9.77 -8.06 38.20
N ALA A 72 -9.62 -7.14 37.24
CA ALA A 72 -9.68 -5.71 37.50
C ALA A 72 -11.08 -5.25 37.95
N PHE A 73 -12.14 -5.87 37.42
CA PHE A 73 -13.50 -5.65 37.91
C PHE A 73 -13.68 -6.17 39.34
N LYS A 74 -13.14 -7.36 39.65
CA LYS A 74 -13.19 -7.96 40.99
C LYS A 74 -12.49 -7.11 42.04
N THR A 75 -11.37 -6.46 41.71
CA THR A 75 -10.62 -5.59 42.64
C THR A 75 -11.22 -4.20 42.81
N SER A 76 -12.10 -3.76 41.91
CA SER A 76 -12.82 -2.48 42.02
C SER A 76 -14.16 -2.59 42.75
N VAL A 77 -14.65 -3.81 43.01
CA VAL A 77 -15.78 -4.07 43.91
C VAL A 77 -15.26 -4.26 45.34
N PRO A 78 -15.68 -3.45 46.34
CA PRO A 78 -15.20 -3.59 47.71
C PRO A 78 -15.75 -4.89 48.32
N SER A 79 -14.98 -5.97 48.21
CA SER A 79 -15.30 -7.26 48.82
C SER A 79 -14.38 -7.47 50.02
N GLN A 80 -14.98 -7.37 51.22
CA GLN A 80 -14.36 -7.83 52.47
C GLN A 80 -14.29 -9.36 52.43
N ASN A 81 -13.17 -9.91 51.98
CA ASN A 81 -12.54 -11.10 52.54
C ASN A 81 -11.30 -11.47 51.72
N ALA A 82 -10.15 -11.04 52.22
CA ALA A 82 -8.84 -11.47 51.76
C ALA A 82 -8.53 -12.85 52.35
N ASN A 83 -8.68 -13.91 51.57
CA ASN A 83 -7.72 -15.02 51.60
C ASN A 83 -7.84 -15.90 50.35
N VAL A 84 -7.19 -15.49 49.26
CA VAL A 84 -6.81 -16.42 48.21
C VAL A 84 -5.38 -16.08 47.83
N GLN A 85 -4.44 -16.94 48.24
CA GLN A 85 -3.05 -16.86 47.82
C GLN A 85 -2.99 -16.91 46.28
N PRO A 86 -2.25 -16.01 45.62
CA PRO A 86 -1.92 -16.20 44.22
C PRO A 86 -0.97 -17.41 44.16
N LEU A 87 -1.44 -18.53 43.62
CA LEU A 87 -0.51 -19.55 43.11
C LEU A 87 0.22 -18.93 41.90
N PRO A 88 1.54 -19.16 41.76
CA PRO A 88 2.28 -18.68 40.61
C PRO A 88 1.81 -19.46 39.38
N LEU A 89 0.99 -18.82 38.54
CA LEU A 89 0.90 -19.23 37.15
C LEU A 89 2.26 -18.86 36.54
N GLU A 90 3.02 -19.87 36.13
CA GLU A 90 4.18 -19.69 35.27
C GLU A 90 3.84 -18.67 34.20
N GLN A 91 4.75 -17.70 34.05
CA GLN A 91 4.62 -16.56 33.16
C GLN A 91 4.37 -17.08 31.73
N VAL A 92 3.11 -17.17 31.33
CA VAL A 92 2.76 -17.34 29.92
C VAL A 92 3.24 -16.06 29.25
N GLN A 93 4.31 -16.20 28.46
CA GLN A 93 4.92 -15.10 27.72
C GLN A 93 3.84 -14.25 27.07
N VAL A 94 3.96 -12.95 27.32
CA VAL A 94 3.13 -11.89 26.76
C VAL A 94 2.98 -12.11 25.25
N PRO A 95 1.77 -12.10 24.72
CA PRO A 95 1.54 -12.53 23.35
C PRO A 95 1.97 -11.47 22.34
N GLU A 96 2.68 -11.91 21.30
CA GLU A 96 3.09 -11.06 20.18
C GLU A 96 1.85 -10.39 19.55
N ASN A 97 1.89 -9.07 19.51
CA ASN A 97 0.91 -8.24 18.80
C ASN A 97 0.82 -8.73 17.32
N PRO A 98 -0.36 -8.77 16.65
CA PRO A 98 -0.45 -9.11 15.22
C PRO A 98 0.51 -8.28 14.34
N MET A 99 0.75 -7.02 14.73
CA MET A 99 1.77 -6.16 14.17
C MET A 99 3.19 -6.69 14.40
N GLU A 100 3.47 -7.20 15.60
CA GLU A 100 4.76 -7.76 15.99
C GLU A 100 5.04 -9.09 15.27
N LEU A 101 4.03 -9.95 15.10
CA LEU A 101 4.09 -11.14 14.23
C LEU A 101 4.43 -10.77 12.79
N PHE A 102 3.79 -9.71 12.26
CA PHE A 102 4.11 -9.23 10.93
C PHE A 102 5.55 -8.68 10.85
N ILE A 103 5.98 -7.88 11.83
CA ILE A 103 7.33 -7.32 11.89
C ILE A 103 8.40 -8.42 12.04
N GLN A 104 8.08 -9.51 12.74
CA GLN A 104 8.96 -10.67 12.88
C GLN A 104 9.17 -11.41 11.55
N GLU A 105 8.09 -11.61 10.77
CA GLU A 105 8.18 -12.24 9.44
C GLU A 105 8.78 -11.33 8.38
N HIS A 106 8.55 -10.02 8.50
CA HIS A 106 9.00 -9.00 7.57
C HIS A 106 9.85 -7.95 8.28
N PRO A 107 11.07 -8.33 8.72
CA PRO A 107 11.95 -7.40 9.39
C PRO A 107 12.22 -6.19 8.49
N ASP A 108 12.24 -5.02 9.11
CA ASP A 108 12.54 -3.74 8.47
C ASP A 108 11.53 -3.25 7.42
N PHE A 109 10.42 -3.97 7.17
CA PHE A 109 9.41 -3.56 6.18
C PHE A 109 8.96 -2.10 6.40
N PHE A 110 8.60 -1.74 7.63
CA PHE A 110 8.16 -0.38 7.97
C PHE A 110 9.30 0.62 8.21
N LYS A 111 10.56 0.16 8.26
CA LYS A 111 11.73 1.05 8.42
C LYS A 111 12.18 1.70 7.11
N LYS A 112 11.63 1.25 5.98
CA LYS A 112 12.03 1.71 4.65
C LYS A 112 11.20 2.93 4.21
N GLY A 113 11.87 4.04 3.95
CA GLY A 113 11.27 5.22 3.32
C GLY A 113 10.02 5.73 4.04
N ALA A 114 8.94 5.96 3.29
CA ALA A 114 7.67 6.48 3.82
C ALA A 114 6.80 5.40 4.49
N ARG A 115 7.23 4.14 4.56
CA ARG A 115 6.44 3.05 5.17
C ARG A 115 6.25 3.25 6.67
N ALA A 116 7.10 4.03 7.34
CA ALA A 116 6.91 4.40 8.74
C ALA A 116 5.59 5.17 8.96
N SER A 117 5.17 5.98 8.00
CA SER A 117 3.87 6.68 8.05
C SER A 117 2.69 5.70 7.91
N VAL A 118 2.87 4.63 7.14
CA VAL A 118 1.86 3.56 7.04
C VAL A 118 1.73 2.86 8.39
N LEU A 119 2.85 2.53 9.04
CA LEU A 119 2.85 1.96 10.39
C LEU A 119 2.14 2.87 11.40
N ASP A 120 2.45 4.17 11.38
CA ASP A 120 1.84 5.16 12.28
C ASP A 120 0.32 5.22 12.13
N TYR A 121 -0.18 5.08 10.89
CA TYR A 121 -1.61 5.06 10.60
C TYR A 121 -2.31 3.77 11.05
N ILE A 122 -1.68 2.61 10.91
CA ILE A 122 -2.33 1.31 11.15
C ILE A 122 -2.13 0.74 12.55
N LYS A 123 -1.14 1.22 13.33
CA LYS A 123 -0.75 0.63 14.63
C LYS A 123 -1.86 0.64 15.69
N ASP A 124 -2.78 1.60 15.62
CA ASP A 124 -3.87 1.79 16.59
C ASP A 124 -5.20 1.20 16.07
N LEU A 125 -5.20 0.63 14.87
CA LEU A 125 -6.37 -0.02 14.27
C LEU A 125 -6.44 -1.48 14.72
N ASP A 126 -7.65 -1.96 14.98
CA ASP A 126 -7.89 -3.38 15.24
C ASP A 126 -7.84 -4.14 13.91
N MET A 127 -6.63 -4.57 13.53
CA MET A 127 -6.35 -5.25 12.28
C MET A 127 -5.73 -6.62 12.53
N ASP A 128 -6.12 -7.60 11.70
CA ASP A 128 -5.45 -8.89 11.70
C ASP A 128 -4.16 -8.89 10.85
N LYS A 129 -3.36 -9.94 10.99
CA LYS A 129 -2.10 -10.10 10.27
C LYS A 129 -2.29 -10.14 8.74
N ASP A 130 -3.38 -10.72 8.26
CA ASP A 130 -3.65 -10.85 6.82
C ASP A 130 -3.99 -9.48 6.21
N GLU A 131 -4.71 -8.64 6.94
CA GLU A 131 -5.00 -7.26 6.55
C GLU A 131 -3.74 -6.41 6.52
N ILE A 132 -2.88 -6.51 7.54
CA ILE A 132 -1.56 -5.86 7.55
C ILE A 132 -0.73 -6.32 6.34
N SER A 133 -0.74 -7.62 6.06
CA SER A 133 -0.04 -8.21 4.91
C SER A 133 -0.59 -7.74 3.56
N LYS A 134 -1.90 -7.51 3.44
CA LYS A 134 -2.51 -6.93 2.23
C LYS A 134 -2.08 -5.47 2.03
N ILE A 135 -2.08 -4.66 3.08
CA ILE A 135 -1.58 -3.28 3.02
C ILE A 135 -0.12 -3.28 2.58
N ALA A 136 0.70 -4.15 3.17
CA ALA A 136 2.11 -4.26 2.81
C ALA A 136 2.31 -4.55 1.32
N LYS A 137 1.55 -5.50 0.75
CA LYS A 137 1.58 -5.82 -0.69
C LYS A 137 1.15 -4.66 -1.57
N ILE A 138 0.15 -3.88 -1.17
CA ILE A 138 -0.30 -2.69 -1.93
C ILE A 138 0.82 -1.65 -1.97
N VAL A 139 1.44 -1.37 -0.84
CA VAL A 139 2.54 -0.41 -0.73
C VAL A 139 3.73 -0.84 -1.60
N GLU A 140 4.12 -2.12 -1.54
CA GLU A 140 5.16 -2.66 -2.39
C GLU A 140 4.84 -2.59 -3.89
N GLY A 141 3.59 -2.89 -4.26
CA GLY A 141 3.13 -2.80 -5.64
C GLY A 141 3.22 -1.37 -6.18
N LEU A 142 2.80 -0.38 -5.38
CA LEU A 142 2.89 1.04 -5.75
C LEU A 142 4.36 1.49 -5.91
N GLU A 143 5.22 1.13 -4.95
CA GLU A 143 6.64 1.48 -5.01
C GLU A 143 7.32 0.86 -6.24
N THR A 144 7.09 -0.44 -6.47
CA THR A 144 7.66 -1.16 -7.61
C THR A 144 7.18 -0.57 -8.93
N SER A 145 5.87 -0.32 -9.05
CA SER A 145 5.29 0.30 -10.25
C SER A 145 5.84 1.69 -10.52
N ALA A 146 6.05 2.50 -9.48
CA ALA A 146 6.63 3.83 -9.61
C ALA A 146 8.10 3.78 -10.08
N VAL A 147 8.89 2.87 -9.50
CA VAL A 147 10.30 2.66 -9.90
C VAL A 147 10.40 2.18 -11.35
N ASP A 148 9.59 1.19 -11.74
CA ASP A 148 9.55 0.67 -13.10
C ASP A 148 9.16 1.74 -14.13
N GLY A 149 8.14 2.54 -13.80
CA GLY A 149 7.71 3.66 -14.62
C GLY A 149 8.82 4.70 -14.82
N TYR A 150 9.54 5.03 -13.76
CA TYR A 150 10.68 5.96 -13.82
C TYR A 150 11.83 5.41 -14.66
N LEU A 151 12.24 4.15 -14.43
CA LEU A 151 13.31 3.50 -15.19
C LEU A 151 12.99 3.45 -16.68
N LYS A 152 11.75 3.08 -17.03
CA LYS A 152 11.31 3.03 -18.43
C LYS A 152 11.35 4.41 -19.09
N LYS A 153 10.90 5.46 -18.38
CA LYS A 153 10.97 6.84 -18.88
C LYS A 153 12.41 7.31 -19.07
N SER A 154 13.29 7.04 -18.10
CA SER A 154 14.70 7.39 -18.16
C SER A 154 15.42 6.69 -19.32
N ALA A 155 15.16 5.39 -19.51
CA ALA A 155 15.72 4.62 -20.62
C ALA A 155 15.28 5.16 -21.99
N HIS A 156 13.99 5.51 -22.12
CA HIS A 156 13.46 6.11 -23.33
C HIS A 156 14.09 7.48 -23.63
N GLU A 157 14.21 8.34 -22.62
CA GLU A 157 14.85 9.65 -22.78
C GLU A 157 16.32 9.54 -23.18
N LYS A 158 17.04 8.57 -22.60
CA LYS A 158 18.41 8.26 -23.01
C LYS A 158 18.49 7.83 -24.48
N SER A 159 17.57 6.96 -24.94
CA SER A 159 17.51 6.53 -26.35
C SER A 159 17.34 7.72 -27.29
N LEU A 160 16.38 8.60 -27.00
CA LEU A 160 16.15 9.80 -27.81
C LEU A 160 17.36 10.72 -27.85
N ASN A 161 18.07 10.88 -26.74
CA ASN A 161 19.28 11.71 -26.69
C ASN A 161 20.43 11.08 -27.49
N ASP A 162 20.63 9.76 -27.38
CA ASP A 162 21.63 9.03 -28.14
C ASP A 162 21.33 9.09 -29.65
N GLU A 163 20.07 8.91 -30.06
CA GLU A 163 19.61 9.05 -31.44
C GLU A 163 19.83 10.48 -31.97
N ASN A 164 19.51 11.49 -31.16
CA ASN A 164 19.75 12.89 -31.51
C ASN A 164 21.25 13.20 -31.66
N ALA A 165 22.10 12.65 -30.79
CA ALA A 165 23.55 12.80 -30.90
C ALA A 165 24.08 12.17 -32.20
N VAL A 166 23.61 10.97 -32.54
CA VAL A 166 23.93 10.30 -33.81
C VAL A 166 23.45 11.11 -35.01
N ALA A 167 22.23 11.64 -34.97
CA ALA A 167 21.69 12.48 -36.05
C ALA A 167 22.51 13.76 -36.24
N LYS A 168 22.87 14.45 -35.16
CA LYS A 168 23.73 15.64 -35.19
C LYS A 168 25.12 15.31 -35.75
N SER A 169 25.71 14.19 -35.33
CA SER A 169 26.99 13.74 -35.87
C SER A 169 26.90 13.49 -37.37
N LYS A 170 25.88 12.76 -37.83
CA LYS A 170 25.66 12.52 -39.28
C LYS A 170 25.49 13.82 -40.06
N LEU A 171 24.68 14.75 -39.55
CA LEU A 171 24.46 16.06 -40.18
C LEU A 171 25.76 16.87 -40.27
N THR A 172 26.57 16.85 -39.20
CA THR A 172 27.89 17.50 -39.20
C THR A 172 28.82 16.85 -40.22
N SER A 173 28.87 15.52 -40.29
CA SER A 173 29.66 14.80 -41.29
C SER A 173 29.20 15.09 -42.72
N TYR A 174 27.89 15.21 -42.97
CA TYR A 174 27.37 15.60 -44.28
C TYR A 174 27.70 17.05 -44.62
N ALA A 175 27.66 17.97 -43.66
CA ALA A 175 28.05 19.36 -43.88
C ALA A 175 29.56 19.51 -44.15
N GLN A 176 30.41 18.73 -43.46
CA GLN A 176 31.86 18.75 -43.65
C GLN A 176 32.31 18.07 -44.95
N ASN A 177 31.64 16.98 -45.33
CA ASN A 177 31.90 16.24 -46.56
C ASN A 177 31.05 16.73 -47.73
N ALA A 178 30.26 17.79 -47.54
CA ALA A 178 29.57 18.43 -48.64
C ALA A 178 30.63 18.85 -49.67
N PRO A 179 30.44 18.52 -50.96
CA PRO A 179 31.37 18.94 -52.00
C PRO A 179 31.62 20.43 -51.86
N LYS A 180 32.88 20.88 -51.88
CA LYS A 180 33.22 22.31 -51.82
C LYS A 180 32.59 23.12 -52.98
N ASP A 181 32.06 22.44 -53.99
CA ASP A 181 31.22 23.02 -55.05
C ASP A 181 29.82 23.44 -54.59
N ALA A 182 29.39 23.11 -53.36
CA ALA A 182 28.20 23.70 -52.75
C ALA A 182 28.41 25.16 -52.34
N ALA A 183 29.64 25.68 -52.36
CA ALA A 183 29.90 27.12 -52.36
C ALA A 183 29.48 27.79 -53.69
N ASN A 184 29.28 27.01 -54.76
CA ASN A 184 28.64 27.43 -56.01
C ASN A 184 27.15 27.04 -56.06
N GLY A 185 26.60 26.44 -55.00
CA GLY A 185 25.20 26.04 -54.82
C GLY A 185 24.28 27.21 -54.45
N ARG A 186 24.52 28.40 -55.01
CA ARG A 186 23.60 29.53 -54.82
C ARG A 186 22.34 29.22 -55.63
N ILE A 187 21.26 28.88 -54.94
CA ILE A 187 19.93 28.78 -55.56
C ILE A 187 19.51 30.20 -55.88
N PHE A 188 19.40 30.51 -57.17
CA PHE A 188 18.93 31.81 -57.63
C PHE A 188 17.41 31.82 -57.58
N THR A 189 16.83 32.69 -56.76
CA THR A 189 15.37 32.89 -56.77
C THR A 189 14.97 33.77 -57.95
N ARG A 190 13.69 33.76 -58.31
CA ARG A 190 13.16 34.62 -59.39
C ARG A 190 13.39 36.10 -59.10
N GLU A 191 13.25 36.49 -57.84
CA GLU A 191 13.49 37.83 -57.34
C GLU A 191 14.96 38.21 -57.39
N ASP A 192 15.87 37.26 -57.15
CA ASP A 192 17.31 37.51 -57.28
C ASP A 192 17.70 37.71 -58.75
N ILE A 193 17.17 36.90 -59.65
CA ILE A 193 17.40 37.03 -61.10
C ILE A 193 16.84 38.38 -61.59
N GLY A 194 15.66 38.78 -61.14
CA GLY A 194 15.05 40.06 -61.49
C GLY A 194 15.79 41.29 -60.96
N ARG A 195 16.66 41.11 -59.95
CA ARG A 195 17.51 42.17 -59.37
C ARG A 195 18.94 42.17 -59.91
N MET A 196 19.34 41.17 -60.71
CA MET A 196 20.68 41.11 -61.30
C MET A 196 20.81 42.08 -62.47
N THR A 197 22.00 42.66 -62.59
CA THR A 197 22.39 43.35 -63.82
C THR A 197 22.64 42.34 -64.95
N VAL A 198 22.64 42.82 -66.19
CA VAL A 198 22.86 41.97 -67.38
C VAL A 198 24.19 41.23 -67.32
N ASP A 199 25.25 41.88 -66.83
CA ASP A 199 26.58 41.29 -66.70
C ASP A 199 26.66 40.25 -65.58
N GLU A 200 25.89 40.44 -64.51
CA GLU A 200 25.79 39.47 -63.41
C GLU A 200 24.96 38.26 -63.83
N PHE A 201 23.92 38.45 -64.63
CA PHE A 201 23.15 37.35 -65.21
C PHE A 201 24.02 36.52 -66.15
N ALA A 202 24.74 37.15 -67.08
CA ALA A 202 25.61 36.46 -68.04
C ALA A 202 26.71 35.61 -67.35
N LYS A 203 27.27 36.11 -66.23
CA LYS A 203 28.25 35.35 -65.43
C LYS A 203 27.67 34.13 -64.74
N ASN A 204 26.37 34.16 -64.41
CA ASN A 204 25.69 33.10 -63.64
C ASN A 204 24.69 32.28 -64.49
N GLU A 205 24.56 32.59 -65.78
CA GLU A 205 23.50 32.10 -66.69
C GLU A 205 23.44 30.57 -66.71
N LYS A 206 24.59 29.92 -66.83
CA LYS A 206 24.66 28.45 -66.86
C LYS A 206 24.02 27.82 -65.62
N LEU A 207 24.29 28.37 -64.44
CA LEU A 207 23.77 27.88 -63.16
C LEU A 207 22.26 28.17 -63.01
N ILE A 208 21.84 29.37 -63.43
CA ILE A 208 20.41 29.76 -63.44
C ILE A 208 19.61 28.82 -64.36
N MET A 209 20.11 28.58 -65.57
CA MET A 209 19.41 27.74 -66.55
C MET A 209 19.36 26.27 -66.14
N ASP A 210 20.39 25.75 -65.48
CA ASP A 210 20.36 24.40 -64.93
C ASP A 210 19.32 24.28 -63.78
N GLN A 211 19.12 25.34 -62.99
CA GLN A 211 18.06 25.38 -61.96
C GLN A 211 16.65 25.48 -62.55
N VAL A 212 16.46 26.23 -63.65
CA VAL A 212 15.19 26.27 -64.40
C VAL A 212 14.86 24.88 -64.96
N LYS A 213 15.82 24.19 -65.57
CA LYS A 213 15.62 22.83 -66.12
C LYS A 213 15.26 21.80 -65.05
N GLN A 214 15.79 21.96 -63.84
CA GLN A 214 15.48 21.10 -62.69
C GLN A 214 14.16 21.47 -61.99
N GLY A 215 13.47 22.52 -62.44
CA GLY A 215 12.20 22.97 -61.85
C GLY A 215 12.34 23.63 -60.47
N LEU A 216 13.55 24.06 -60.11
CA LEU A 216 13.85 24.72 -58.83
C LEU A 216 13.44 26.20 -58.81
N ILE A 217 13.22 26.79 -60.00
CA ILE A 217 12.73 28.16 -60.20
C ILE A 217 11.40 28.05 -60.95
N LYS A 218 10.35 28.74 -60.46
CA LYS A 218 8.98 28.70 -61.02
C LYS A 218 8.51 30.05 -61.58
#